data_AF-A0A932PAG5-F1
#
_entry.id   AF-A0A932PAG5-F1
#
_cell.length_a   1.000
_cell.length_b   1.000
_cell.length_c   1.000
_cell.angle_alpha   90.00
_cell.angle_beta   90.00
_cell.angle_gamma   90.00
#
_symmetry.space_group_name_H-M   'P 1'
#
loop_
_entity.id
_entity.type
_entity.pdbx_description
1 polymer ?
#
loop_
_entity_poly.entity_id
_entity_poly.type
_entity_poly.pdbx_seq_one_letter_code
_entity_poly.pdbx_strand_id
1 'polypeptide(L)'
;LGGRPGVYSARYAGQDASDEGNNRKLLAELAGVADRDRTAHYVCTAALSDPDGHIQAEVDGRCTGRLGTQPRGSHGFGYDPLFMIREYHKTFGELGLLVKRHLSHRARAMARLRPVLWKLLETQVVGN
;
A
#
# COMPACT_ATOMS: atom_id res chain seq x y z
N LEU A 1 9.11 -1.11 13.47
CA LEU A 1 10.05 -2.10 12.88
C LEU A 1 11.07 -1.49 11.89
N GLY A 2 11.41 -0.20 12.00
CA GLY A 2 12.43 0.42 11.12
C GLY A 2 12.13 0.36 9.62
N GLY A 3 10.85 0.41 9.22
CA GLY A 3 10.44 0.33 7.81
C GLY A 3 10.22 -1.10 7.25
N ARG A 4 10.61 -2.15 8.00
CA ARG A 4 10.28 -3.53 7.63
C ARG A 4 8.76 -3.79 7.68
N PRO A 5 8.21 -4.69 6.84
CA PRO A 5 8.91 -5.58 5.89
C PRO A 5 9.37 -4.94 4.58
N GLY A 6 8.89 -3.74 4.24
CA GLY A 6 9.30 -3.02 3.04
C GLY A 6 9.10 -3.83 1.74
N VAL A 7 10.11 -3.88 0.88
CA VAL A 7 10.08 -4.65 -0.38
C VAL A 7 9.86 -6.16 -0.18
N TYR A 8 10.12 -6.68 1.03
CA TYR A 8 9.89 -8.09 1.38
C TYR A 8 8.47 -8.36 1.90
N SER A 9 7.54 -7.40 1.78
CA SER A 9 6.17 -7.50 2.32
C SER A 9 5.45 -8.80 1.96
N ALA A 10 5.56 -9.28 0.71
CA ALA A 10 4.91 -10.50 0.26
C ALA A 10 5.57 -11.78 0.81
N ARG A 11 6.88 -11.72 1.11
CA ARG A 11 7.72 -12.85 1.54
C ARG A 11 8.17 -12.71 2.99
N TYR A 12 7.42 -11.96 3.80
CA TYR A 12 7.91 -11.56 5.11
C TYR A 12 8.12 -12.76 6.03
N ALA A 13 7.25 -13.77 5.93
CA ALA A 13 7.35 -15.04 6.62
C ALA A 13 8.24 -16.10 5.90
N GLY A 14 8.87 -15.76 4.77
CA GLY A 14 9.71 -16.67 4.00
C GLY A 14 9.23 -16.88 2.55
N GLN A 15 9.79 -17.88 1.87
CA GLN A 15 9.53 -18.17 0.46
C GLN A 15 8.10 -18.66 0.22
N ASP A 16 7.54 -19.44 1.15
CA ASP A 16 6.18 -19.98 1.10
C ASP A 16 5.18 -19.17 1.95
N ALA A 17 5.43 -17.86 2.08
CA ALA A 17 4.62 -17.00 2.91
C ALA A 17 3.18 -16.88 2.39
N SER A 18 2.21 -17.10 3.27
CA SER A 18 0.82 -16.72 3.08
C SER A 18 0.52 -15.37 3.75
N ASP A 19 -0.59 -14.73 3.39
CA ASP A 19 -1.07 -13.52 4.07
C ASP A 19 -1.21 -13.74 5.58
N GLU A 20 -1.76 -14.90 5.99
CA GLU A 20 -1.88 -15.26 7.39
C GLU A 20 -0.52 -15.47 8.07
N GLY A 21 0.42 -16.14 7.39
CA GLY A 21 1.79 -16.34 7.89
C GLY A 21 2.52 -15.01 8.09
N ASN A 22 2.42 -14.12 7.12
CA ASN A 22 2.95 -12.76 7.18
C ASN A 22 2.35 -11.95 8.33
N ASN A 23 1.03 -12.01 8.51
CA ASN A 23 0.32 -11.35 9.61
C ASN A 23 0.74 -11.90 10.98
N ARG A 24 0.89 -13.23 11.11
CA ARG A 24 1.34 -13.88 12.35
C ARG A 24 2.74 -13.43 12.74
N LYS A 25 3.68 -13.42 11.79
CA LYS A 25 5.04 -12.93 12.02
C LYS A 25 5.05 -11.45 12.41
N LEU A 26 4.26 -10.62 11.72
CA LEU A 26 4.14 -9.20 12.03
C LEU A 26 3.64 -8.96 13.45
N LEU A 27 2.59 -9.68 13.87
CA LEU A 27 2.05 -9.57 15.23
C LEU A 27 3.06 -10.04 16.28
N ALA A 28 3.79 -11.13 16.02
CA ALA A 28 4.84 -11.61 16.92
C ALA A 28 5.97 -10.59 17.10
N GLU A 29 6.48 -9.98 16.02
CA GLU A 29 7.51 -8.94 16.11
C GLU A 29 7.02 -7.64 16.77
N LEU A 30 5.71 -7.42 16.79
CA LEU A 30 5.08 -6.26 17.43
C LEU A 30 4.54 -6.57 18.83
N ALA A 31 4.83 -7.75 19.38
CA ALA A 31 4.47 -8.09 20.75
C ALA A 31 5.15 -7.11 21.73
N GLY A 32 4.38 -6.55 22.65
CA GLY A 32 4.88 -5.55 23.62
C GLY A 32 5.11 -4.14 23.06
N VAL A 33 4.96 -3.92 21.74
CA VAL A 33 5.05 -2.57 21.17
C VAL A 33 3.79 -1.77 21.52
N ALA A 34 3.97 -0.67 22.23
CA ALA A 34 2.89 0.23 22.65
C ALA A 34 2.11 0.75 21.44
N ASP A 35 0.79 0.96 21.62
CA ASP A 35 -0.11 1.29 20.51
C ASP A 35 0.27 2.56 19.73
N ARG A 36 0.84 3.56 20.43
CA ARG A 36 1.38 4.79 19.80
C ARG A 36 2.54 4.54 18.83
N ASP A 37 3.29 3.47 19.04
CA ASP A 37 4.51 3.12 18.30
C ASP A 37 4.22 2.11 17.16
N ARG A 38 2.95 1.79 16.92
CA ARG A 38 2.48 0.87 15.86
C ARG A 38 2.15 1.58 14.54
N THR A 39 2.65 2.80 14.33
CA THR A 39 2.45 3.54 13.08
C THR A 39 3.05 2.76 11.90
N ALA A 40 2.29 2.65 10.81
CA ALA A 40 2.72 1.95 9.61
C ALA A 40 2.20 2.64 8.36
N HIS A 41 2.81 2.28 7.22
CA HIS A 41 2.41 2.82 5.94
C HIS A 41 2.37 1.73 4.89
N TYR A 42 1.31 1.74 4.09
CA TYR A 42 1.38 1.16 2.78
C TYR A 42 2.03 2.16 1.81
N VAL A 43 2.87 1.66 0.91
CA VAL A 43 3.58 2.45 -0.11
C VAL A 43 3.38 1.78 -1.47
N CYS A 44 3.08 2.57 -2.50
CA CYS A 44 3.06 2.17 -3.90
C CYS A 44 3.97 3.11 -4.66
N THR A 45 4.96 2.58 -5.35
CA THR A 45 5.73 3.29 -6.36
C THR A 45 5.24 2.81 -7.73
N ALA A 46 5.03 3.73 -8.66
CA ALA A 46 4.64 3.45 -10.03
C ALA A 46 5.55 4.21 -10.98
N ALA A 47 6.08 3.50 -11.97
CA ALA A 47 6.88 4.07 -13.05
C ALA A 47 6.12 3.90 -14.38
N LEU A 48 6.22 4.90 -15.25
CA LEU A 48 5.70 4.87 -16.62
C LEU A 48 6.90 5.01 -17.57
N SER A 49 7.08 4.03 -18.46
CA SER A 49 8.08 4.10 -19.52
C SER A 49 7.43 4.31 -20.89
N ASP A 50 8.19 4.85 -21.82
CA ASP A 50 7.86 4.77 -23.25
C ASP A 50 8.24 3.39 -23.83
N PRO A 51 7.94 3.11 -25.11
CA PRO A 51 8.30 1.85 -25.77
C PRO A 51 9.81 1.59 -25.88
N ASP A 52 10.64 2.65 -25.85
CA ASP A 52 12.10 2.54 -25.89
C ASP A 52 12.72 2.27 -24.50
N GLY A 53 11.88 2.26 -23.46
CA GLY A 53 12.25 1.97 -22.09
C GLY A 53 12.71 3.20 -21.30
N HIS A 54 12.58 4.41 -21.84
CA HIS A 54 12.87 5.62 -21.07
C HIS A 54 11.74 5.89 -20.08
N ILE A 55 12.12 6.16 -18.83
CA ILE A 55 11.17 6.46 -17.76
C ILE A 55 10.65 7.88 -17.94
N GLN A 56 9.36 7.97 -18.27
CA GLN A 56 8.63 9.22 -18.49
C GLN A 56 8.06 9.79 -17.19
N ALA A 57 7.81 8.93 -16.19
CA ALA A 57 7.34 9.35 -14.89
C ALA A 57 7.67 8.32 -13.79
N GLU A 58 7.96 8.80 -12.60
CA GLU A 58 7.98 8.01 -11.36
C GLU A 58 7.12 8.73 -10.32
N VAL A 59 6.19 8.01 -9.71
CA VAL A 59 5.32 8.55 -8.67
C VAL A 59 5.18 7.59 -7.51
N ASP A 60 5.07 8.18 -6.31
CA ASP A 60 4.77 7.45 -5.10
C ASP A 60 3.37 7.75 -4.58
N GLY A 61 2.75 6.77 -3.92
CA GLY A 61 1.56 6.91 -3.13
C GLY A 61 1.78 6.27 -1.76
N ARG A 62 1.47 7.01 -0.70
CA ARG A 62 1.60 6.53 0.69
C ARG A 62 0.27 6.64 1.40
N CYS A 63 -0.13 5.58 2.09
CA CYS A 63 -1.28 5.57 2.98
C CYS A 63 -0.79 5.29 4.40
N THR A 64 -1.07 6.20 5.33
CA THR A 64 -0.64 6.11 6.73
C THR A 64 -1.76 5.52 7.56
N GLY A 65 -1.39 4.62 8.46
CA GLY A 65 -2.32 3.99 9.39
C GLY A 65 -1.60 3.51 10.64
N ARG A 66 -2.30 2.67 11.39
CA ARG A 66 -1.78 2.01 12.60
C ARG A 66 -2.02 0.51 12.49
N LEU A 67 -1.05 -0.29 12.92
CA LEU A 67 -1.22 -1.74 12.99
C LEU A 67 -2.03 -2.13 14.22
N GLY A 68 -3.12 -2.87 14.03
CA GLY A 68 -3.89 -3.48 15.11
C GLY A 68 -3.10 -4.57 15.83
N THR A 69 -3.65 -5.02 16.95
CA THR A 69 -3.12 -6.14 17.76
C THR A 69 -3.71 -7.50 17.36
N GLN A 70 -4.82 -7.50 16.61
CA GLN A 70 -5.47 -8.68 16.07
C GLN A 70 -6.13 -8.35 14.72
N PRO A 71 -6.27 -9.33 13.82
CA PRO A 71 -6.94 -9.12 12.54
C PRO A 71 -8.42 -8.80 12.75
N ARG A 72 -8.95 -7.84 11.98
CA ARG A 72 -10.37 -7.50 11.93
C ARG A 72 -10.86 -7.35 10.50
N GLY A 73 -12.05 -7.86 10.24
CA GLY A 73 -12.71 -7.83 8.92
C GLY A 73 -12.18 -8.88 7.95
N SER A 74 -12.96 -9.17 6.91
CA SER A 74 -12.73 -10.26 5.94
C SER A 74 -12.48 -9.77 4.52
N HIS A 75 -12.53 -8.45 4.28
CA HIS A 75 -12.27 -7.89 2.96
C HIS A 75 -10.77 -7.68 2.71
N GLY A 76 -10.42 -7.50 1.43
CA GLY A 76 -9.04 -7.16 1.06
C GLY A 76 -8.10 -8.35 1.11
N PHE A 77 -6.81 -8.09 1.32
CA PHE A 77 -5.75 -9.10 1.30
C PHE A 77 -4.51 -8.62 2.07
N GLY A 78 -3.53 -9.50 2.25
CA GLY A 78 -2.26 -9.19 2.91
C GLY A 78 -2.46 -8.70 4.34
N TYR A 79 -1.93 -7.50 4.60
CA TYR A 79 -1.96 -6.87 5.92
C TYR A 79 -3.24 -6.05 6.17
N ASP A 80 -4.21 -6.05 5.25
CA ASP A 80 -5.43 -5.26 5.38
C ASP A 80 -6.22 -5.51 6.68
N PRO A 81 -6.36 -6.75 7.19
CA PRO A 81 -7.05 -7.01 8.45
C PRO A 81 -6.33 -6.41 9.67
N LEU A 82 -5.06 -6.05 9.54
CA LEU A 82 -4.27 -5.42 10.59
C LEU A 82 -4.08 -3.91 10.38
N PHE A 83 -4.31 -3.39 9.18
CA PHE A 83 -4.02 -2.00 8.84
C PHE A 83 -5.22 -1.08 9.11
N MET A 84 -5.19 -0.39 10.24
CA MET A 84 -6.23 0.54 10.70
C MET A 84 -6.06 1.94 10.10
N ILE A 85 -7.15 2.48 9.55
CA ILE A 85 -7.25 3.90 9.19
C ILE A 85 -7.80 4.66 10.38
N ARG A 86 -7.01 5.61 10.90
CA ARG A 86 -7.27 6.27 12.19
C ARG A 86 -8.59 7.02 12.18
N GLU A 87 -8.87 7.72 11.09
CA GLU A 87 -10.06 8.55 10.88
C GLU A 87 -11.36 7.74 10.85
N TYR A 88 -11.28 6.44 10.55
CA TYR A 88 -12.43 5.55 10.46
C TYR A 88 -12.52 4.54 11.61
N HIS A 89 -11.50 4.47 12.47
CA HIS A 89 -11.35 3.48 13.54
C HIS A 89 -11.50 2.01 13.09
N LYS A 90 -11.31 1.77 11.79
CA LYS A 90 -11.54 0.50 11.11
C LYS A 90 -10.32 0.08 10.31
N THR A 91 -10.12 -1.23 10.20
CA THR A 91 -9.09 -1.80 9.33
C THR A 91 -9.51 -1.74 7.87
N PHE A 92 -8.58 -1.87 6.93
CA PHE A 92 -8.96 -2.09 5.54
C PHE A 92 -9.76 -3.39 5.35
N GLY A 93 -9.54 -4.40 6.20
CA GLY A 93 -10.38 -5.60 6.24
C GLY A 93 -11.84 -5.32 6.59
N GLU A 94 -12.11 -4.31 7.42
CA GLU A 94 -13.46 -3.87 7.81
C GLU A 94 -14.08 -2.88 6.80
N LEU A 95 -13.28 -2.01 6.18
CA LEU A 95 -13.77 -0.92 5.31
C LEU A 95 -14.15 -1.38 3.89
N GLY A 96 -13.70 -2.55 3.46
CA GLY A 96 -14.04 -3.10 2.16
C GLY A 96 -13.38 -2.40 0.96
N LEU A 97 -13.69 -2.89 -0.24
CA LEU A 97 -13.00 -2.46 -1.47
C LEU A 97 -13.34 -1.03 -1.90
N LEU A 98 -14.58 -0.57 -1.69
CA LEU A 98 -15.02 0.77 -2.12
C LEU A 98 -14.19 1.86 -1.45
N VAL A 99 -14.05 1.81 -0.12
CA VAL A 99 -13.25 2.77 0.63
C VAL A 99 -11.77 2.65 0.25
N LYS A 100 -11.25 1.41 0.11
CA LYS A 100 -9.86 1.16 -0.28
C LYS A 100 -9.51 1.76 -1.65
N ARG A 101 -10.44 1.78 -2.61
CA ARG A 101 -10.24 2.38 -3.94
C ARG A 101 -9.98 3.88 -3.92
N HIS A 102 -10.40 4.59 -2.87
CA HIS A 102 -10.17 6.03 -2.74
C HIS A 102 -9.01 6.36 -1.79
N LEU A 103 -8.82 5.58 -0.71
CA LEU A 103 -7.85 5.92 0.33
C LEU A 103 -6.49 5.25 0.20
N SER A 104 -6.39 4.15 -0.55
CA SER A 104 -5.17 3.34 -0.58
C SER A 104 -3.98 4.05 -1.22
N HIS A 105 -2.78 3.59 -0.85
CA HIS A 105 -1.51 3.97 -1.45
C HIS A 105 -1.52 3.88 -2.99
N ARG A 106 -2.12 2.81 -3.55
CA ARG A 106 -2.31 2.65 -5.01
C ARG A 106 -3.18 3.74 -5.61
N ALA A 107 -4.33 4.04 -4.99
CA ALA A 107 -5.21 5.10 -5.46
C ALA A 107 -4.50 6.45 -5.50
N ARG A 108 -3.70 6.75 -4.47
CA ARG A 108 -2.89 7.96 -4.37
C ARG A 108 -1.78 8.01 -5.43
N ALA A 109 -1.09 6.90 -5.68
CA ALA A 109 -0.07 6.81 -6.73
C ALA A 109 -0.69 7.04 -8.12
N MET A 110 -1.80 6.36 -8.42
CA MET A 110 -2.50 6.52 -9.70
C MET A 110 -3.07 7.94 -9.90
N ALA A 111 -3.57 8.57 -8.84
CA ALA A 111 -4.03 9.96 -8.90
C ALA A 111 -2.89 10.94 -9.24
N ARG A 112 -1.66 10.64 -8.81
CA ARG A 112 -0.45 11.40 -9.15
C ARG A 112 0.07 11.09 -10.55
N LEU A 113 -0.05 9.85 -11.01
CA LEU A 113 0.38 9.44 -12.35
C LEU A 113 -0.53 10.02 -13.45
N ARG A 114 -1.84 10.05 -13.20
CA ARG A 114 -2.87 10.48 -14.17
C ARG A 114 -2.56 11.81 -14.89
N PRO A 115 -2.20 12.92 -14.23
CA PRO A 115 -1.90 14.17 -14.93
C PRO A 115 -0.65 14.07 -15.82
N VAL A 116 0.35 13.27 -15.44
CA VAL A 116 1.55 13.07 -16.27
C VAL A 116 1.20 12.29 -17.53
N LEU A 117 0.42 11.22 -17.39
CA LEU A 117 -0.09 10.45 -18.52
C LEU A 117 -0.89 11.34 -19.49
N TRP A 118 -1.77 12.19 -18.96
CA TRP A 118 -2.57 13.11 -19.79
C TRP A 118 -1.68 14.05 -20.62
N LYS A 119 -0.67 14.66 -20.00
CA LYS A 119 0.28 15.55 -20.69
C LYS A 119 1.04 14.84 -21.80
N LEU A 120 1.46 13.59 -21.59
CA LEU A 120 2.16 12.80 -22.60
C LEU A 120 1.26 12.52 -23.81
N LEU A 121 -0.01 12.17 -23.57
CA LEU A 121 -0.99 11.93 -24.63
C LEU A 121 -1.27 13.20 -25.44
N GLU A 122 -1.41 14.36 -24.79
CA GLU A 122 -1.59 15.65 -25.49
C GLU A 122 -0.38 16.00 -26.36
N THR A 123 0.84 15.74 -25.88
CA THR A 123 2.07 16.05 -26.61
C THR A 123 2.24 15.18 -27.85
N GLN A 124 1.75 13.93 -27.83
CA GLN A 124 1.80 13.04 -28.99
C GLN A 124 0.76 13.36 -30.06
N VAL A 125 -0.38 13.97 -29.71
CA VAL A 125 -1.46 14.31 -30.67
C VAL A 125 -1.13 15.56 -31.49
N VAL A 126 -0.32 16.48 -30.96
CA VAL A 126 0.08 17.72 -31.67
C VAL A 126 1.31 17.50 -32.57
N GLY A 127 2.02 16.39 -32.41
CA GLY A 127 3.24 16.06 -33.15
C GLY A 127 3.05 15.20 -34.41
N ASN A 128 1.81 14.95 -34.84
CA ASN A 128 1.48 14.15 -36.03
C ASN A 128 0.54 14.91 -36.97
#